data_AF-A0A146MF94-F1
#
_entry.id   AF-A0A146MF94-F1
#
_cell.length_a   1.000
_cell.length_b   1.000
_cell.length_c   1.000
_cell.angle_alpha   90.00
_cell.angle_beta   90.00
_cell.angle_gamma   90.00
#
_symmetry.space_group_name_H-M   'P 1'
#
loop_
_entity.id
_entity.type
_entity.pdbx_description
1 polymer ?
#
loop_
_entity_poly.entity_id
_entity_poly.type
_entity_poly.pdbx_seq_one_letter_code
_entity_poly.pdbx_strand_id
1 'polypeptide(L)'
;MKVSMRALGFDVKRDEVQRLMQDCATRDQHNQPLMDLPGFTDIMTEKFAQRDPRQEMIKAFQLFDENNTGKISLRSLRRVARELGENMSDEELQAMIDEFDTDQDGEINL
;
A
#
# COMPACT_ATOMS: atom_id res chain seq x y z
N MET A 1 -7.76 15.94 -4.18
CA MET A 1 -8.32 14.71 -3.55
C MET A 1 -8.26 13.48 -4.46
N LYS A 2 -8.88 13.43 -5.65
CA LYS A 2 -8.80 12.24 -6.55
C LYS A 2 -7.37 11.72 -6.80
N VAL A 3 -6.42 12.63 -7.09
CA VAL A 3 -5.00 12.29 -7.30
C VAL A 3 -4.38 11.69 -6.03
N SER A 4 -4.62 12.32 -4.88
CA SER A 4 -4.15 11.85 -3.58
C SER A 4 -4.67 10.45 -3.24
N MET A 5 -5.96 10.18 -3.47
CA MET A 5 -6.55 8.85 -3.22
C MET A 5 -5.95 7.78 -4.14
N ARG A 6 -5.69 8.10 -5.41
CA ARG A 6 -4.99 7.20 -6.34
C ARG A 6 -3.55 6.93 -5.90
N ALA A 7 -2.84 7.94 -5.40
CA ALA A 7 -1.49 7.78 -4.85
C ALA A 7 -1.48 6.86 -3.62
N LEU A 8 -2.58 6.80 -2.87
CA LEU A 8 -2.78 5.90 -1.72
C LEU A 8 -3.33 4.52 -2.14
N GLY A 9 -3.32 4.20 -3.43
CA GLY A 9 -3.76 2.91 -3.98
C GLY A 9 -5.28 2.72 -4.06
N PHE A 10 -6.07 3.77 -3.91
CA PHE A 10 -7.52 3.70 -4.12
C PHE A 10 -7.88 4.04 -5.56
N ASP A 11 -8.57 3.13 -6.24
CA ASP A 11 -9.20 3.44 -7.53
C ASP A 11 -10.58 4.05 -7.31
N VAL A 12 -10.62 5.38 -7.18
CA VAL A 12 -11.84 6.15 -6.96
C VAL A 12 -12.33 6.84 -8.23
N LYS A 13 -13.63 6.72 -8.49
CA LYS A 13 -14.30 7.41 -9.61
C LYS A 13 -14.55 8.88 -9.26
N ARG A 14 -14.70 9.73 -10.29
CA ARG A 14 -14.96 11.17 -10.10
C ARG A 14 -16.23 11.40 -9.27
N ASP A 15 -17.29 10.66 -9.56
CA ASP A 15 -18.59 10.83 -8.89
C ASP A 15 -18.52 10.41 -7.42
N GLU A 16 -17.74 9.36 -7.11
CA GLU A 16 -17.50 8.93 -5.73
C GLU A 16 -16.71 9.98 -4.95
N VAL A 17 -15.64 10.54 -5.55
CA VAL A 17 -14.89 11.65 -4.97
C VAL A 17 -15.80 12.84 -4.69
N GLN A 18 -16.72 13.14 -5.60
CA GLN A 18 -17.66 14.25 -5.42
C GLN A 18 -18.64 14.00 -4.27
N ARG A 19 -19.12 12.77 -4.08
CA ARG A 19 -19.98 12.39 -2.93
C ARG A 19 -19.22 12.49 -1.61
N LEU A 20 -18.02 11.92 -1.54
CA LEU A 20 -17.16 12.01 -0.35
C LEU A 20 -16.84 13.47 0.02
N MET A 21 -16.67 14.34 -0.97
CA MET A 21 -16.53 15.77 -0.73
C MET A 21 -17.84 16.41 -0.24
N GLN A 22 -19.02 15.94 -0.65
CA GLN A 22 -20.28 16.49 -0.14
C GLN A 22 -20.56 16.07 1.31
N ASP A 23 -20.21 14.84 1.66
CA ASP A 23 -20.51 14.27 2.98
C ASP A 23 -19.58 14.82 4.08
N CYS A 24 -18.35 15.21 3.74
CA CYS A 24 -17.33 15.61 4.72
C CYS A 24 -16.60 16.93 4.43
N ALA A 25 -16.90 17.65 3.33
CA ALA A 25 -16.26 18.96 3.11
C ALA A 25 -16.84 20.05 3.99
N THR A 26 -15.95 20.91 4.47
CA THR A 26 -16.29 22.21 5.03
C THR A 26 -16.42 23.25 3.91
N ARG A 27 -16.83 24.48 4.27
CA ARG A 27 -16.89 25.61 3.33
C ARG A 27 -15.73 26.54 3.63
N ASP A 28 -15.00 26.94 2.60
CA ASP A 28 -13.97 27.97 2.74
C ASP A 28 -14.59 29.39 2.80
N GLN A 29 -13.72 30.40 2.90
CA GLN A 29 -14.10 31.82 2.91
C GLN A 29 -14.84 32.30 1.64
N HIS A 30 -14.77 31.53 0.54
CA HIS A 30 -15.46 31.79 -0.72
C HIS A 30 -16.67 30.86 -0.92
N ASN A 31 -17.10 30.19 0.16
CA ASN A 31 -18.21 29.26 0.16
C ASN A 31 -18.02 28.06 -0.78
N GLN A 32 -16.78 27.74 -1.14
CA GLN A 32 -16.41 26.58 -1.94
C GLN A 32 -16.22 25.36 -1.03
N PRO A 33 -16.60 24.15 -1.50
CA PRO A 33 -16.38 22.93 -0.74
C PRO A 33 -14.88 22.65 -0.64
N LEU A 34 -14.36 22.70 0.58
CA LEU A 34 -12.96 22.44 0.92
C LEU A 34 -12.91 21.28 1.91
N MET A 35 -12.07 20.29 1.62
CA MET A 35 -11.80 19.20 2.56
C MET A 35 -10.57 19.58 3.36
N ASP A 36 -10.73 19.69 4.67
CA ASP A 36 -9.62 19.87 5.59
C ASP A 36 -8.95 18.52 5.90
N LEU A 37 -7.80 18.58 6.59
CA LEU A 37 -7.03 17.38 6.92
C LEU A 37 -7.81 16.40 7.83
N PRO A 38 -8.57 16.85 8.85
CA PRO A 38 -9.43 15.97 9.63
C PRO A 38 -10.47 15.23 8.79
N GLY A 39 -11.25 15.94 7.96
CA GLY A 39 -12.26 15.30 7.10
C GLY A 39 -11.64 14.32 6.10
N PHE A 40 -10.44 14.64 5.58
CA PHE A 40 -9.69 13.69 4.76
C PHE A 40 -9.28 12.45 5.56
N THR A 41 -8.78 12.63 6.78
CA THR A 41 -8.31 11.53 7.64
C THR A 41 -9.45 10.57 7.99
N ASP A 42 -10.64 11.11 8.29
CA ASP A 42 -11.83 10.30 8.61
C ASP A 42 -12.24 9.43 7.42
N ILE A 43 -12.37 10.02 6.23
CA ILE A 43 -12.70 9.28 5.01
C ILE A 43 -11.67 8.19 4.73
N MET A 44 -10.38 8.53 4.81
CA MET A 44 -9.33 7.58 4.50
C MET A 44 -9.30 6.43 5.51
N THR A 45 -9.48 6.72 6.80
CA THR A 45 -9.54 5.71 7.87
C THR A 45 -10.67 4.72 7.62
N GLU A 46 -11.88 5.19 7.31
CA GLU A 46 -13.01 4.33 6.98
C GLU A 46 -12.72 3.48 5.74
N LYS A 47 -12.17 4.09 4.68
CA LYS A 47 -11.84 3.39 3.44
C LYS A 47 -10.74 2.35 3.59
N PHE A 48 -9.74 2.58 4.45
CA PHE A 48 -8.74 1.57 4.78
C PHE A 48 -9.35 0.42 5.57
N ALA A 49 -10.27 0.69 6.50
CA ALA A 49 -10.97 -0.34 7.26
C ALA A 49 -11.87 -1.25 6.41
N GLN A 50 -12.36 -0.75 5.26
CA GLN A 50 -13.15 -1.53 4.30
C GLN A 50 -12.29 -2.45 3.41
N ARG A 51 -10.95 -2.34 3.43
CA ARG A 51 -10.08 -3.22 2.65
C ARG A 51 -9.99 -4.59 3.30
N ASP A 52 -9.98 -5.64 2.46
CA ASP A 52 -9.68 -6.99 2.92
C ASP A 52 -8.19 -7.08 3.27
N PRO A 53 -7.82 -7.32 4.55
CA PRO A 53 -6.42 -7.42 4.96
C PRO A 53 -5.64 -8.46 4.16
N ARG A 54 -6.29 -9.56 3.76
CA ARG A 54 -5.67 -10.61 2.95
C ARG A 54 -5.36 -10.11 1.54
N GLN A 55 -6.26 -9.37 0.92
CA GLN A 55 -6.01 -8.79 -0.41
C GLN A 55 -4.88 -7.77 -0.36
N GLU A 56 -4.80 -6.96 0.70
CA GLU A 56 -3.70 -6.00 0.86
C GLU A 56 -2.36 -6.70 1.11
N MET A 57 -2.34 -7.78 1.89
CA MET A 57 -1.16 -8.63 2.05
C MET A 57 -0.70 -9.20 0.70
N ILE A 58 -1.61 -9.74 -0.10
CA ILE A 58 -1.30 -10.28 -1.44
C ILE A 58 -0.73 -9.18 -2.34
N LYS A 59 -1.35 -7.98 -2.36
CA LYS A 59 -0.84 -6.85 -3.15
C LYS A 59 0.56 -6.42 -2.72
N ALA A 60 0.82 -6.39 -1.41
CA ALA A 60 2.14 -6.06 -0.89
C ALA A 60 3.17 -7.13 -1.31
N PHE A 61 2.80 -8.42 -1.22
CA PHE A 61 3.65 -9.52 -1.65
C PHE A 61 4.00 -9.45 -3.14
N GLN A 62 3.03 -9.08 -3.99
CA GLN A 62 3.23 -8.87 -5.43
C GLN A 62 4.22 -7.73 -5.75
N LEU A 63 4.48 -6.81 -4.83
CA LEU A 63 5.56 -5.81 -5.03
C LEU A 63 6.93 -6.47 -5.02
N PHE A 64 7.10 -7.56 -4.26
CA PHE A 64 8.33 -8.34 -4.20
C PHE A 64 8.37 -9.41 -5.31
N ASP A 65 7.27 -10.13 -5.51
CA ASP A 65 7.17 -11.23 -6.48
C ASP A 65 6.77 -10.76 -7.90
N GLU A 66 7.75 -10.21 -8.62
CA GLU A 66 7.56 -9.72 -10.00
C GLU A 66 7.07 -10.80 -10.98
N ASN A 67 7.43 -12.07 -10.72
CA ASN A 67 7.16 -13.18 -11.62
C ASN A 67 5.87 -13.94 -11.27
N ASN A 68 5.14 -13.52 -10.23
CA ASN A 68 3.95 -14.20 -9.71
C ASN A 68 4.20 -15.69 -9.41
N THR A 69 5.35 -16.01 -8.82
CA THR A 69 5.68 -17.37 -8.37
C THR A 69 4.91 -17.78 -7.12
N GLY A 70 4.35 -16.80 -6.38
CA GLY A 70 3.82 -16.98 -5.04
C GLY A 70 4.90 -17.04 -3.96
N LYS A 71 6.15 -16.68 -4.31
CA LYS A 71 7.31 -16.76 -3.41
C LYS A 71 8.20 -15.52 -3.51
N ILE A 72 8.81 -15.13 -2.41
CA ILE A 72 9.80 -14.06 -2.35
C ILE A 72 11.20 -14.67 -2.25
N SER A 73 11.95 -14.59 -3.34
CA SER A 73 13.35 -15.00 -3.38
C SER A 73 14.28 -13.93 -2.80
N LEU A 74 15.51 -14.31 -2.46
CA LEU A 74 16.58 -13.36 -2.09
C LEU A 74 16.79 -12.28 -3.18
N ARG A 75 16.66 -12.66 -4.46
CA ARG A 75 16.78 -11.72 -5.59
C ARG A 75 15.64 -10.69 -5.56
N SER A 76 14.43 -11.13 -5.26
CA SER A 76 13.24 -10.28 -5.13
C SER A 76 13.42 -9.25 -4.01
N LEU A 77 13.85 -9.69 -2.82
CA LEU A 77 14.16 -8.80 -1.69
C LEU A 77 15.27 -7.81 -2.04
N ARG A 78 16.39 -8.27 -2.61
CA ARG A 78 17.51 -7.41 -2.98
C ARG A 78 17.09 -6.32 -3.98
N ARG A 79 16.23 -6.65 -4.95
CA ARG A 79 15.70 -5.69 -5.91
C ARG A 79 14.90 -4.60 -5.18
N VAL A 80 13.93 -5.00 -4.36
CA VAL A 80 13.07 -4.04 -3.65
C VAL A 80 13.87 -3.18 -2.67
N ALA A 81 14.82 -3.75 -1.92
CA ALA A 81 15.69 -2.99 -1.03
C ALA A 81 16.44 -1.87 -1.78
N ARG A 82 16.98 -2.17 -2.98
CA ARG A 82 17.64 -1.18 -3.83
C ARG A 82 16.68 -0.12 -4.36
N GLU A 83 15.47 -0.50 -4.76
CA GLU A 83 14.44 0.45 -5.23
C GLU A 83 14.00 1.41 -4.12
N LEU A 84 14.00 0.95 -2.87
CA LEU A 84 13.72 1.77 -1.68
C LEU A 84 14.93 2.59 -1.22
N GLY A 85 16.13 2.36 -1.77
CA GLY A 85 17.36 3.02 -1.36
C GLY A 85 17.94 2.49 -0.04
N GLU A 86 17.48 1.32 0.42
CA GLU A 86 17.98 0.64 1.60
C GLU A 86 19.27 -0.12 1.26
N ASN A 87 20.33 0.15 2.03
CA ASN A 87 21.62 -0.52 1.86
C ASN A 87 21.72 -1.70 2.83
N MET A 88 21.13 -2.83 2.44
CA MET A 88 21.22 -4.08 3.18
C MET A 88 22.26 -5.00 2.57
N SER A 89 23.01 -5.72 3.41
CA SER A 89 23.95 -6.74 2.96
C SER A 89 23.23 -8.01 2.51
N ASP A 90 23.91 -8.85 1.73
CA ASP A 90 23.34 -10.13 1.32
C ASP A 90 23.09 -11.05 2.53
N GLU A 91 23.91 -10.94 3.57
CA GLU A 91 23.73 -11.68 4.82
C GLU A 91 22.50 -11.23 5.60
N GLU A 92 22.21 -9.91 5.64
CA GLU A 92 21.00 -9.38 6.28
C GLU A 92 19.74 -9.83 5.53
N LEU A 93 19.77 -9.77 4.20
CA LEU A 93 18.65 -10.22 3.36
C LEU A 93 18.45 -11.73 3.47
N GLN A 94 19.53 -12.52 3.59
CA GLN A 94 19.44 -13.96 3.81
C GLN A 94 18.85 -14.27 5.19
N ALA A 95 19.26 -13.55 6.24
CA ALA A 95 18.69 -13.72 7.57
C ALA A 95 17.17 -13.43 7.58
N MET A 96 16.71 -12.47 6.79
CA MET A 96 15.26 -12.22 6.61
C MET A 96 14.56 -13.41 5.95
N ILE A 97 15.14 -14.04 4.93
CA ILE A 97 14.57 -15.25 4.34
C ILE A 97 14.51 -16.36 5.39
N ASP A 98 15.63 -16.63 6.06
CA ASP A 98 15.76 -17.74 7.01
C ASP A 98 14.79 -17.63 8.20
N GLU A 99 14.36 -16.42 8.57
CA GLU A 99 13.37 -16.18 9.63
C GLU A 99 11.94 -16.61 9.24
N PHE A 100 11.59 -16.52 7.94
CA PHE A 100 10.23 -16.76 7.44
C PHE A 100 10.11 -17.97 6.51
N ASP A 101 11.22 -18.58 6.12
CA ASP A 101 11.29 -19.81 5.31
C ASP A 101 10.89 -21.03 6.17
N THR A 102 9.61 -21.37 6.12
CA THR A 102 9.06 -22.48 6.91
C THR A 102 9.24 -23.85 6.26
N ASP A 103 9.44 -23.92 4.94
CA ASP A 103 9.57 -25.15 4.17
C ASP A 103 11.02 -25.46 3.76
N GLN A 104 11.96 -24.58 4.12
CA GLN A 104 13.41 -24.67 3.91
C GLN A 104 13.81 -24.71 2.43
N ASP A 105 13.06 -24.00 1.58
CA ASP A 105 13.34 -23.93 0.15
C ASP A 105 14.18 -22.70 -0.27
N GLY A 106 14.50 -21.83 0.69
CA GLY A 106 15.26 -20.60 0.49
C GLY A 106 14.44 -19.43 -0.03
N GLU A 107 13.11 -19.50 0.04
CA GLU A 107 12.18 -18.43 -0.33
C GLU A 107 11.08 -18.25 0.74
N ILE A 108 10.42 -17.08 0.74
CA ILE A 108 9.28 -16.84 1.65
C ILE A 108 7.98 -17.11 0.89
N ASN A 109 7.12 -17.98 1.43
CA ASN A 109 5.80 -18.29 0.85
C ASN A 109 4.74 -17.23 1.23
N LEU A 110 3.72 -17.09 0.37
CA LEU A 110 2.52 -16.28 0.61
C LEU A 110 1.49 -16.94 1.52
#